data_AF-A0A136PZN4-F1
#
_entry.id   AF-A0A136PZN4-F1
#
_cell.length_a   1.000
_cell.length_b   1.000
_cell.length_c   1.000
_cell.angle_alpha   90.00
_cell.angle_beta   90.00
_cell.angle_gamma   90.00
#
_symmetry.space_group_name_H-M   'P 1'
#
loop_
_entity.id
_entity.type
_entity.pdbx_description
1 polymer ?
#
loop_
_entity_poly.entity_id
_entity_poly.type
_entity_poly.pdbx_seq_one_letter_code
_entity_poly.pdbx_strand_id
1 'polypeptide(L)'
;MRSDRSLDDVLRALARHGADGTVPAPVDVRRRGDVRRRRRHLASVALGAVLVGVLGGGTAVIRLSGAPDPVPVGPAGPTPTATPTPAPAPTAGPPTRGPTPVAPSPPTGTSAPASGGPGPVTRTTNGSTSGTPGTAPSVDPVLAGQRQVTIVRAADQAGGLSLLDDGRLGEVDGDEGRQLFVLAPQGAGRHLIRVAEPAADLTDTCWEVRASGSQPLRVVAAACAPDEPAQQFSVVRDGQRNGEPTYAISNRFAYLQFSPTRGLILEELGDAPLTTRFRLVDNEDASRGPR
;
A
#
# COMPACT_ATOMS: atom_id res chain seq x y z
N MET A 1 23.59 48.12 -3.11
CA MET A 1 22.40 48.99 -3.00
C MET A 1 21.47 49.00 -4.23
N ARG A 2 21.65 48.17 -5.28
CA ARG A 2 20.71 48.10 -6.42
C ARG A 2 19.69 46.95 -6.34
N SER A 3 19.88 45.98 -5.45
CA SER A 3 19.03 44.78 -5.36
C SER A 3 17.70 45.02 -4.65
N ASP A 4 17.64 45.95 -3.69
CA ASP A 4 16.42 46.15 -2.87
C ASP A 4 15.27 46.80 -3.66
N ARG A 5 15.59 47.70 -4.60
CA ARG A 5 14.57 48.34 -5.45
C ARG A 5 13.86 47.37 -6.37
N SER A 6 14.54 46.29 -6.79
CA SER A 6 13.93 45.25 -7.61
C SER A 6 12.90 44.44 -6.82
N LEU A 7 13.12 44.23 -5.52
CA LEU A 7 12.20 43.46 -4.69
C LEU A 7 10.92 44.26 -4.40
N ASP A 8 11.08 45.54 -4.06
CA ASP A 8 9.94 46.43 -3.80
C ASP A 8 9.04 46.59 -5.03
N ASP A 9 9.62 46.68 -6.23
CA ASP A 9 8.83 46.78 -7.45
C ASP A 9 8.10 45.48 -7.79
N VAL A 10 8.70 44.32 -7.52
CA VAL A 10 8.06 43.01 -7.67
C VAL A 10 6.93 42.84 -6.65
N LEU A 11 7.15 43.19 -5.39
CA LEU A 11 6.12 43.12 -4.34
C LEU A 11 4.96 44.08 -4.61
N ARG A 12 5.26 45.29 -5.09
CA ARG A 12 4.24 46.28 -5.46
C ARG A 12 3.46 45.86 -6.70
N ALA A 13 4.08 45.18 -7.66
CA ALA A 13 3.41 44.59 -8.81
C ALA A 13 2.48 43.43 -8.39
N LEU A 14 2.94 42.55 -7.49
CA LEU A 14 2.14 41.46 -6.92
C LEU A 14 0.94 41.96 -6.11
N ALA A 15 1.11 43.02 -5.32
CA ALA A 15 0.03 43.62 -4.54
C ALA A 15 -1.06 44.23 -5.42
N ARG A 16 -0.71 44.86 -6.55
CA ARG A 16 -1.71 45.35 -7.53
C ARG A 16 -2.44 44.20 -8.22
N HIS A 17 -1.77 43.09 -8.49
CA HIS A 17 -2.40 41.92 -9.09
C HIS A 17 -3.36 41.18 -8.13
N GLY A 18 -3.17 41.32 -6.81
CA GLY A 18 -4.06 40.74 -5.81
C GLY A 18 -5.35 41.55 -5.58
N ALA A 19 -5.35 42.85 -5.85
CA ALA A 19 -6.49 43.73 -5.57
C ALA A 19 -7.68 43.51 -6.52
N ASP A 20 -7.43 43.02 -7.74
CA ASP A 20 -8.47 42.72 -8.75
C ASP A 20 -8.93 41.24 -8.70
N GLY A 21 -8.44 40.47 -7.72
CA GLY A 21 -8.55 39.02 -7.70
C GLY A 21 -9.91 38.52 -7.20
N THR A 22 -10.85 38.30 -8.12
CA THR A 22 -11.94 37.35 -7.87
C THR A 22 -11.28 35.98 -7.66
N VAL A 23 -11.35 35.44 -6.43
CA VAL A 23 -10.81 34.11 -6.14
C VAL A 23 -11.54 33.12 -7.06
N PRO A 24 -10.83 32.42 -7.97
CA PRO A 24 -11.47 31.49 -8.88
C PRO A 24 -12.27 30.48 -8.07
N ALA A 25 -13.46 30.13 -8.54
CA ALA A 25 -14.26 29.13 -7.86
C ALA A 25 -13.42 27.83 -7.73
N PRO A 26 -13.56 27.05 -6.64
CA PRO A 26 -12.78 25.82 -6.44
C PRO A 26 -12.81 24.87 -7.63
N VAL A 27 -13.90 24.86 -8.40
CA VAL A 27 -14.05 24.09 -9.64
C VAL A 27 -13.10 24.54 -10.75
N ASP A 28 -12.79 25.84 -10.84
CA ASP A 28 -11.86 26.38 -11.83
C ASP A 28 -10.40 26.06 -11.49
N VAL A 29 -10.08 25.95 -10.19
CA VAL A 29 -8.76 25.53 -9.73
C VAL A 29 -8.51 24.06 -10.10
N ARG A 30 -9.49 23.18 -9.86
CA ARG A 30 -9.41 21.76 -10.27
C ARG A 30 -9.28 21.62 -11.79
N ARG A 31 -10.16 22.28 -12.56
CA ARG A 31 -10.12 22.27 -14.03
C ARG A 31 -8.79 22.76 -14.59
N ARG A 32 -8.20 23.81 -14.00
CA ARG A 32 -6.89 24.35 -14.42
C ARG A 32 -5.74 23.42 -14.04
N GLY A 33 -5.85 22.70 -12.93
CA GLY A 33 -4.96 21.60 -12.55
C GLY A 33 -4.96 20.48 -13.58
N ASP A 34 -6.15 20.02 -13.98
CA ASP A 34 -6.32 18.95 -14.97
C ASP A 34 -5.75 19.31 -16.34
N VAL A 35 -5.95 20.56 -16.79
CA VAL A 35 -5.38 21.04 -18.06
C VAL A 35 -3.84 21.08 -18.01
N ARG A 36 -3.23 21.51 -16.90
CA ARG A 36 -1.77 21.45 -16.74
C ARG A 36 -1.25 20.02 -16.70
N ARG A 37 -1.99 19.10 -16.07
CA ARG A 37 -1.66 17.67 -16.04
C ARG A 37 -1.66 17.07 -17.45
N ARG A 38 -2.74 17.30 -18.23
CA ARG A 38 -2.84 16.85 -19.63
C ARG A 38 -1.74 17.41 -20.54
N ARG A 39 -1.34 18.67 -20.36
CA ARG A 39 -0.22 19.26 -21.12
C ARG A 39 1.13 18.59 -20.84
N ARG A 40 1.37 18.11 -19.60
CA ARG A 40 2.60 17.38 -19.27
C ARG A 40 2.62 16.00 -19.93
N HIS A 41 1.48 15.31 -20.03
CA HIS A 41 1.40 14.01 -20.72
C HIS A 41 1.68 14.11 -22.23
N LEU A 42 1.30 15.20 -22.89
CA LEU A 42 1.62 15.40 -24.32
C LEU A 42 3.09 15.78 -24.57
N ALA A 43 3.77 16.40 -23.60
CA ALA A 43 5.19 16.71 -23.72
C ALA A 43 6.09 15.46 -23.62
N SER A 44 5.62 14.40 -22.95
CA SER A 44 6.36 13.14 -22.79
C SER A 44 6.38 12.24 -24.02
N VAL A 45 5.42 12.40 -24.95
CA VAL A 45 5.35 11.58 -26.18
C VAL A 45 6.14 12.21 -27.34
N ALA A 46 6.51 13.49 -27.24
CA ALA A 46 7.21 14.22 -28.31
C ALA A 46 8.75 14.09 -28.29
N LEU A 47 9.35 13.47 -27.27
CA LEU A 47 10.81 13.27 -27.17
C LEU A 47 11.29 11.86 -27.56
N GLY A 48 10.40 11.02 -28.08
CA GLY A 48 10.70 9.66 -28.55
C GLY A 48 10.49 9.44 -30.06
N ALA A 49 10.47 10.51 -30.87
CA ALA A 49 10.21 10.42 -32.31
C ALA A 49 11.08 11.39 -33.14
N VAL A 50 12.36 11.56 -32.80
CA VAL A 50 13.33 12.24 -33.66
C VAL A 50 14.62 11.45 -33.69
N LEU A 51 14.62 10.29 -34.36
CA LEU A 51 15.85 9.62 -34.79
C LEU A 51 15.62 8.60 -35.92
N VAL A 52 14.77 8.92 -36.91
CA VAL A 52 14.85 8.26 -38.23
C VAL A 52 14.46 9.27 -39.29
N GLY A 53 15.38 9.58 -40.21
CA GLY A 53 14.99 10.21 -41.48
C GLY A 53 15.93 11.27 -42.02
N VAL A 54 17.18 10.91 -42.33
CA VAL A 54 17.88 11.50 -43.48
C VAL A 54 18.60 10.37 -44.21
N LEU A 55 17.96 9.82 -45.24
CA LEU A 55 18.56 9.46 -46.54
C LEU A 55 17.51 8.79 -47.43
N GLY A 56 17.29 9.40 -48.60
CA GLY A 56 16.92 8.67 -49.82
C GLY A 56 15.44 8.64 -50.15
N GLY A 57 15.03 9.51 -51.07
CA GLY A 57 13.70 9.50 -51.68
C GLY A 57 13.45 8.32 -52.62
N GLY A 58 12.17 8.03 -52.84
CA GLY A 58 11.70 7.06 -53.82
C GLY A 58 10.19 6.89 -53.71
N THR A 59 9.45 7.66 -54.51
CA THR A 59 8.01 7.47 -54.68
C THR A 59 7.75 6.20 -55.48
N ALA A 60 7.06 5.22 -54.88
CA ALA A 60 6.42 4.14 -55.61
C ALA A 60 5.03 3.88 -55.02
N VAL A 61 4.01 4.10 -55.85
CA VAL A 61 2.64 3.67 -55.61
C VAL A 61 2.58 2.15 -55.80
N ILE A 62 2.23 1.38 -54.76
CA ILE A 62 1.99 -0.06 -54.91
C ILE A 62 0.60 -0.39 -54.37
N ARG A 63 -0.19 -1.00 -55.27
CA ARG A 63 -1.54 -1.51 -55.04
C ARG A 63 -1.52 -2.72 -54.10
N LEU A 64 -2.47 -2.73 -53.16
CA LEU A 64 -2.74 -3.85 -52.25
C LEU A 64 -3.72 -4.84 -52.91
N SER A 65 -3.22 -5.98 -53.39
CA SER A 65 -4.01 -7.20 -53.63
C SER A 65 -3.09 -8.38 -53.90
N GLY A 66 -2.93 -9.26 -52.91
CA GLY A 66 -2.19 -10.53 -53.03
C GLY A 66 -2.45 -11.43 -51.83
N ALA A 67 -2.95 -12.63 -52.09
CA ALA A 67 -3.23 -13.68 -51.10
C ALA A 67 -1.94 -14.21 -50.45
N PRO A 68 -2.02 -14.79 -49.23
CA PRO A 68 -0.84 -15.33 -48.56
C PRO A 68 -0.34 -16.61 -49.23
N ASP A 69 0.92 -16.58 -49.67
CA ASP A 69 1.67 -17.78 -50.09
C ASP A 69 2.03 -18.65 -48.87
N PRO A 70 1.95 -20.00 -48.99
CA PRO A 70 2.40 -20.91 -47.96
C PRO A 70 3.94 -20.94 -47.89
N VAL A 71 4.48 -20.67 -46.70
CA VAL A 71 5.91 -20.74 -46.39
C VAL A 71 6.42 -22.20 -46.44
N PRO A 72 7.59 -22.46 -47.05
CA PRO A 72 8.16 -23.80 -47.10
C PRO A 72 8.72 -24.20 -45.72
N VAL A 73 8.28 -25.36 -45.23
CA VAL A 73 8.81 -25.99 -44.01
C VAL A 73 10.20 -26.55 -44.32
N GLY A 74 11.23 -25.97 -43.71
CA GLY A 74 12.60 -26.47 -43.77
C GLY A 74 12.79 -27.76 -42.94
N PRO A 75 13.80 -28.59 -43.26
CA PRO A 75 14.04 -29.85 -42.57
C PRO A 75 14.40 -29.63 -41.09
N ALA A 76 13.90 -30.52 -40.24
CA ALA A 76 14.16 -30.52 -38.81
C ALA A 76 15.66 -30.58 -38.53
N GLY A 77 16.18 -29.55 -37.84
CA GLY A 77 17.55 -29.52 -37.33
C GLY A 77 17.79 -30.61 -36.28
N PRO A 78 19.06 -31.01 -36.06
CA PRO A 78 19.41 -32.07 -35.14
C PRO A 78 19.02 -31.71 -33.70
N THR A 79 18.29 -32.62 -33.06
CA THR A 79 17.95 -32.59 -31.65
C THR A 79 19.22 -32.44 -30.80
N PRO A 80 19.32 -31.45 -29.89
CA PRO A 80 20.47 -31.36 -29.00
C PRO A 80 20.45 -32.55 -28.02
N THR A 81 21.48 -33.38 -28.09
CA THR A 81 21.77 -34.43 -27.10
C THR A 81 22.04 -33.76 -25.76
N ALA A 82 21.21 -34.05 -24.76
CA ALA A 82 21.40 -33.55 -23.40
C ALA A 82 22.69 -34.12 -22.79
N THR A 83 23.60 -33.23 -22.41
CA THR A 83 24.77 -33.57 -21.58
C THR A 83 24.29 -34.05 -20.20
N PRO A 84 24.72 -35.24 -19.73
CA PRO A 84 24.33 -35.73 -18.41
C PRO A 84 24.89 -34.81 -17.33
N THR A 85 23.99 -34.28 -16.50
CA THR A 85 24.32 -33.52 -15.28
C THR A 85 25.04 -34.43 -14.28
N PRO A 86 26.20 -34.05 -13.72
CA PRO A 86 26.89 -34.84 -12.72
C PRO A 86 26.04 -34.96 -11.44
N ALA A 87 25.98 -36.18 -10.90
CA ALA A 87 25.28 -36.51 -9.67
C ALA A 87 25.86 -35.71 -8.47
N PRO A 88 25.02 -35.13 -7.61
CA PRO A 88 25.50 -34.44 -6.41
C PRO A 88 26.11 -35.45 -5.42
N ALA A 89 27.29 -35.10 -4.90
CA ALA A 89 27.97 -35.84 -3.84
C ALA A 89 27.13 -35.85 -2.56
N PRO A 90 27.11 -36.96 -1.79
CA PRO A 90 26.39 -37.03 -0.53
C PRO A 90 27.03 -36.08 0.49
N THR A 91 26.28 -35.05 0.90
CA THR A 91 26.67 -34.18 2.01
C THR A 91 26.49 -34.93 3.31
N ALA A 92 27.57 -35.03 4.09
CA ALA A 92 27.61 -35.65 5.40
C ALA A 92 26.55 -35.04 6.34
N GLY A 93 25.85 -35.91 7.05
CA GLY A 93 24.76 -35.55 7.95
C GLY A 93 25.19 -34.69 9.15
N PRO A 94 24.24 -33.95 9.76
CA PRO A 94 24.51 -33.17 10.96
C PRO A 94 24.76 -34.07 12.19
N PRO A 95 25.67 -33.70 13.10
CA PRO A 95 25.89 -34.45 14.34
C PRO A 95 24.67 -34.35 15.26
N THR A 96 24.18 -35.52 15.66
CA THR A 96 23.20 -35.74 16.73
C THR A 96 23.69 -35.10 18.03
N ARG A 97 23.05 -34.01 18.47
CA ARG A 97 23.19 -33.54 19.86
C ARG A 97 22.18 -34.28 20.74
N GLY A 98 22.70 -34.85 21.81
CA GLY A 98 22.00 -35.73 22.74
C GLY A 98 20.93 -35.07 23.61
N PRO A 99 20.25 -35.88 24.45
CA PRO A 99 19.14 -35.46 25.27
C PRO A 99 19.61 -34.63 26.48
N THR A 100 19.12 -33.40 26.61
CA THR A 100 19.29 -32.59 27.82
C THR A 100 18.09 -32.79 28.76
N PRO A 101 18.28 -32.86 30.09
CA PRO A 101 17.37 -33.52 31.02
C PRO A 101 16.19 -32.64 31.47
N VAL A 102 15.11 -33.34 31.82
CA VAL A 102 13.94 -32.89 32.58
C VAL A 102 14.34 -32.40 33.98
N ALA A 103 13.77 -31.27 34.42
CA ALA A 103 13.72 -30.85 35.83
C ALA A 103 12.58 -29.83 36.05
N PRO A 104 12.09 -29.58 37.29
CA PRO A 104 10.73 -29.92 37.71
C PRO A 104 9.80 -28.70 37.93
N SER A 105 8.49 -28.99 38.06
CA SER A 105 7.43 -28.06 38.47
C SER A 105 7.44 -27.74 40.00
N PRO A 106 6.42 -27.03 40.53
CA PRO A 106 6.47 -25.66 41.07
C PRO A 106 6.58 -25.59 42.61
N PRO A 107 6.81 -24.40 43.22
CA PRO A 107 6.52 -24.21 44.64
C PRO A 107 5.07 -23.77 44.87
N THR A 108 4.32 -24.64 45.53
CA THR A 108 3.12 -24.33 46.32
C THR A 108 3.56 -23.60 47.60
N GLY A 109 2.98 -22.43 47.86
CA GLY A 109 3.24 -21.64 49.06
C GLY A 109 1.95 -21.31 49.80
N THR A 110 1.49 -22.26 50.61
CA THR A 110 0.48 -22.11 51.66
C THR A 110 1.08 -21.35 52.85
N SER A 111 0.33 -20.40 53.45
CA SER A 111 0.08 -20.31 54.91
C SER A 111 -0.76 -19.10 55.30
N ALA A 112 -1.90 -19.37 55.93
CA ALA A 112 -2.63 -18.47 56.83
C ALA A 112 -1.87 -18.28 58.16
N PRO A 113 -2.31 -17.38 59.07
CA PRO A 113 -3.21 -17.86 60.12
C PRO A 113 -4.31 -16.86 60.55
N ALA A 114 -5.13 -17.36 61.49
CA ALA A 114 -6.47 -16.93 61.87
C ALA A 114 -6.55 -15.86 62.96
N SER A 115 -7.81 -15.44 63.18
CA SER A 115 -8.47 -15.20 64.48
C SER A 115 -8.62 -13.76 65.00
N GLY A 116 -9.87 -13.30 64.96
CA GLY A 116 -10.62 -13.08 66.20
C GLY A 116 -10.94 -11.64 66.60
N GLY A 117 -12.23 -11.29 66.61
CA GLY A 117 -12.75 -10.18 67.41
C GLY A 117 -14.14 -9.68 66.98
N PRO A 118 -15.21 -9.95 67.75
CA PRO A 118 -16.51 -9.31 67.59
C PRO A 118 -16.61 -8.07 68.49
N GLY A 119 -17.06 -6.93 67.96
CA GLY A 119 -17.41 -5.77 68.77
C GLY A 119 -17.95 -4.58 67.95
N PRO A 120 -18.87 -3.77 68.48
CA PRO A 120 -19.98 -3.25 67.69
C PRO A 120 -19.94 -1.73 67.41
N VAL A 121 -20.76 -1.34 66.42
CA VAL A 121 -21.34 -0.01 66.11
C VAL A 121 -20.44 1.24 66.10
N THR A 122 -20.32 1.87 64.92
CA THR A 122 -20.72 3.30 64.74
C THR A 122 -20.82 3.73 63.26
N ARG A 123 -22.04 4.13 62.89
CA ARG A 123 -22.49 5.21 61.98
C ARG A 123 -21.54 5.81 60.91
N THR A 124 -22.10 5.91 59.69
CA THR A 124 -21.99 7.02 58.71
C THR A 124 -20.60 7.18 58.08
N THR A 125 -20.41 7.00 56.76
CA THR A 125 -20.75 8.00 55.74
C THR A 125 -20.65 7.35 54.35
N ASN A 126 -21.67 7.48 53.52
CA ASN A 126 -21.62 7.12 52.09
C ASN A 126 -20.64 8.07 51.37
N GLY A 127 -19.37 7.68 51.31
CA GLY A 127 -18.40 8.24 50.38
C GLY A 127 -18.64 7.63 49.01
N SER A 128 -19.56 8.23 48.25
CA SER A 128 -19.72 7.97 46.82
C SER A 128 -18.46 8.47 46.12
N THR A 129 -17.46 7.60 45.98
CA THR A 129 -16.35 7.84 45.07
C THR A 129 -16.91 7.83 43.66
N SER A 130 -17.24 9.03 43.17
CA SER A 130 -17.42 9.31 41.75
C SER A 130 -16.11 8.98 41.04
N GLY A 131 -15.93 7.71 40.70
CA GLY A 131 -14.95 7.28 39.73
C GLY A 131 -15.32 7.95 38.41
N THR A 132 -14.45 8.85 37.95
CA THR A 132 -14.52 9.41 36.59
C THR A 132 -14.71 8.24 35.62
N PRO A 133 -15.76 8.24 34.77
CA PRO A 133 -15.92 7.22 33.74
C PRO A 133 -14.65 7.23 32.90
N GLY A 134 -13.88 6.14 32.96
CA GLY A 134 -12.72 5.97 32.09
C GLY A 134 -13.21 6.03 30.65
N THR A 135 -12.86 7.11 29.95
CA THR A 135 -13.14 7.24 28.52
C THR A 135 -12.57 6.02 27.83
N ALA A 136 -13.45 5.14 27.35
CA ALA A 136 -13.03 4.00 26.54
C ALA A 136 -12.17 4.52 25.39
N PRO A 137 -11.06 3.85 25.05
CA PRO A 137 -10.22 4.28 23.94
C PRO A 137 -11.09 4.42 22.69
N SER A 138 -11.15 5.63 22.14
CA SER A 138 -11.86 5.89 20.89
C SER A 138 -11.22 5.04 19.81
N VAL A 139 -11.94 4.02 19.34
CA VAL A 139 -11.49 3.18 18.24
C VAL A 139 -11.41 4.07 16.99
N ASP A 140 -10.28 4.03 16.30
CA ASP A 140 -10.09 4.75 15.04
C ASP A 140 -11.11 4.23 14.00
N PRO A 141 -12.06 5.06 13.51
CA PRO A 141 -13.15 4.60 12.64
C PRO A 141 -12.64 4.06 11.30
N VAL A 142 -11.45 4.50 10.84
CA VAL A 142 -10.79 3.97 9.65
C VAL A 142 -10.36 2.52 9.87
N LEU A 143 -9.70 2.23 10.99
CA LEU A 143 -9.25 0.87 11.32
C LEU A 143 -10.40 -0.04 11.79
N ALA A 144 -11.52 0.54 12.24
CA ALA A 144 -12.75 -0.18 12.53
C ALA A 144 -13.50 -0.65 11.26
N GLY A 145 -13.03 -0.28 10.06
CA GLY A 145 -13.67 -0.61 8.79
C GLY A 145 -14.96 0.17 8.52
N GLN A 146 -15.17 1.29 9.22
CA GLN A 146 -16.37 2.13 9.07
C GLN A 146 -16.18 3.21 7.99
N ARG A 147 -14.97 3.38 7.48
CA ARG A 147 -14.60 4.39 6.49
C ARG A 147 -14.01 3.76 5.24
N GLN A 148 -14.26 4.39 4.10
CA GLN A 148 -13.49 4.14 2.88
C GLN A 148 -12.23 4.98 2.93
N VAL A 149 -11.12 4.44 2.44
CA VAL A 149 -9.84 5.15 2.42
C VAL A 149 -9.13 5.03 1.09
N THR A 150 -8.43 6.09 0.73
CA THR A 150 -7.32 6.00 -0.21
C THR A 150 -6.04 5.78 0.58
N ILE A 151 -5.23 4.82 0.17
CA ILE A 151 -3.92 4.58 0.78
C ILE A 151 -2.89 5.30 -0.07
N VAL A 152 -2.08 6.17 0.54
CA VAL A 152 -1.08 6.99 -0.18
C VAL A 152 0.26 6.83 0.51
N ARG A 153 1.35 6.68 -0.26
CA ARG A 153 2.69 6.66 0.33
C ARG A 153 2.99 7.99 1.02
N ALA A 154 3.55 7.94 2.22
CA ALA A 154 3.91 9.13 3.00
C ALA A 154 5.23 9.74 2.49
N ALA A 155 5.24 10.23 1.25
CA ALA A 155 6.37 10.88 0.58
C ALA A 155 5.96 12.25 -0.01
N ASP A 156 6.93 13.10 -0.36
CA ASP A 156 6.66 14.43 -0.93
C ASP A 156 6.00 14.36 -2.32
N GLN A 157 6.25 13.27 -3.03
CA GLN A 157 5.62 12.92 -4.30
C GLN A 157 5.19 11.46 -4.19
N ALA A 158 3.88 11.26 -4.06
CA ALA A 158 3.27 9.95 -3.95
C ALA A 158 1.94 9.92 -4.69
N GLY A 159 1.78 8.87 -5.49
CA GLY A 159 0.50 8.46 -6.04
C GLY A 159 -0.34 7.71 -5.01
N GLY A 160 -1.63 7.54 -5.32
CA GLY A 160 -2.52 6.65 -4.59
C GLY A 160 -2.18 5.19 -4.90
N LEU A 161 -2.37 4.31 -3.93
CA LEU A 161 -2.32 2.87 -4.19
C LEU A 161 -3.58 2.45 -4.93
N SER A 162 -3.41 1.63 -5.97
CA SER A 162 -4.51 1.16 -6.81
C SER A 162 -4.35 -0.31 -7.16
N LEU A 163 -5.45 -1.06 -7.12
CA LEU A 163 -5.53 -2.36 -7.79
C LEU A 163 -5.83 -2.12 -9.27
N LEU A 164 -4.81 -2.35 -10.10
CA LEU A 164 -4.84 -2.19 -11.55
C LEU A 164 -5.68 -3.27 -12.23
N ASP A 165 -5.92 -3.09 -13.53
CA ASP A 165 -6.71 -4.01 -14.37
C ASP A 165 -6.04 -5.38 -14.53
N ASP A 166 -4.70 -5.44 -14.43
CA ASP A 166 -3.94 -6.71 -14.40
C ASP A 166 -4.03 -7.43 -13.04
N GLY A 167 -4.80 -6.87 -12.11
CA GLY A 167 -5.02 -7.38 -10.77
C GLY A 167 -3.87 -7.08 -9.81
N ARG A 168 -2.81 -6.38 -10.20
CA ARG A 168 -1.68 -6.06 -9.30
C ARG A 168 -1.92 -4.77 -8.55
N LEU A 169 -1.40 -4.69 -7.32
CA LEU A 169 -1.33 -3.43 -6.60
C LEU A 169 -0.17 -2.58 -7.13
N GLY A 170 -0.46 -1.34 -7.51
CA GLY A 170 0.50 -0.35 -7.98
C GLY A 170 0.31 1.01 -7.30
N GLU A 171 1.27 1.91 -7.51
CA GLU A 171 1.14 3.33 -7.16
C GLU A 171 0.79 4.07 -8.46
N VAL A 172 -0.26 4.89 -8.44
CA VAL A 172 -0.77 5.62 -9.61
C VAL A 172 -0.98 7.09 -9.27
N ASP A 173 -0.74 7.95 -10.24
CA ASP A 173 -0.92 9.39 -10.08
C ASP A 173 -2.39 9.82 -10.30
N GLY A 174 -3.17 9.08 -11.10
CA GLY A 174 -4.52 9.45 -11.52
C GLY A 174 -5.62 8.68 -10.81
N ASP A 175 -6.69 8.40 -11.55
CA ASP A 175 -7.87 7.62 -11.17
C ASP A 175 -7.82 6.19 -11.76
N GLU A 176 -6.65 5.72 -12.17
CA GLU A 176 -6.50 4.39 -12.74
C GLU A 176 -6.76 3.30 -11.70
N GLY A 177 -7.43 2.23 -12.12
CA GLY A 177 -7.76 1.08 -11.29
C GLY A 177 -8.69 1.40 -10.11
N ARG A 178 -8.57 0.62 -9.03
CA ARG A 178 -9.43 0.71 -7.85
C ARG A 178 -8.63 1.22 -6.66
N GLN A 179 -8.96 2.41 -6.18
CA GLN A 179 -8.17 3.17 -5.18
C GLN A 179 -8.87 3.37 -3.83
N LEU A 180 -10.16 3.05 -3.76
CA LEU A 180 -10.94 3.12 -2.53
C LEU A 180 -10.95 1.76 -1.86
N PHE A 181 -10.55 1.73 -0.59
CA PHE A 181 -10.43 0.51 0.19
C PHE A 181 -11.15 0.62 1.53
N VAL A 182 -11.51 -0.53 2.10
CA VAL A 182 -12.03 -0.65 3.47
C VAL A 182 -11.13 -1.60 4.25
N LEU A 183 -10.70 -1.18 5.45
CA LEU A 183 -9.89 -1.99 6.36
C LEU A 183 -10.81 -2.79 7.29
N ALA A 184 -11.24 -3.97 6.87
CA ALA A 184 -12.20 -4.79 7.61
C ALA A 184 -11.49 -5.61 8.72
N PRO A 185 -11.71 -5.31 10.01
CA PRO A 185 -10.98 -5.96 11.10
C PRO A 185 -11.31 -7.45 11.21
N GLN A 186 -10.29 -8.28 11.46
CA GLN A 186 -10.36 -9.74 11.64
C GLN A 186 -10.04 -10.18 13.07
N GLY A 187 -9.86 -9.22 13.99
CA GLY A 187 -9.35 -9.47 15.35
C GLY A 187 -7.82 -9.43 15.43
N ALA A 188 -7.27 -9.38 16.64
CA ALA A 188 -5.82 -9.35 16.91
C ALA A 188 -5.02 -8.28 16.11
N GLY A 189 -5.65 -7.15 15.76
CA GLY A 189 -5.03 -6.10 14.94
C GLY A 189 -4.84 -6.46 13.46
N ARG A 190 -5.46 -7.55 13.00
CA ARG A 190 -5.44 -7.99 11.60
C ARG A 190 -6.65 -7.44 10.86
N HIS A 191 -6.49 -7.20 9.57
CA HIS A 191 -7.49 -6.62 8.70
C HIS A 191 -7.49 -7.33 7.34
N LEU A 192 -8.64 -7.48 6.72
CA LEU A 192 -8.72 -7.61 5.26
C LEU A 192 -8.69 -6.20 4.66
N ILE A 193 -7.94 -6.01 3.57
CA ILE A 193 -7.97 -4.77 2.81
C ILE A 193 -8.84 -5.02 1.58
N ARG A 194 -10.09 -4.57 1.66
CA ARG A 194 -11.14 -4.80 0.65
C ARG A 194 -11.21 -3.63 -0.30
N VAL A 195 -11.52 -3.87 -1.57
CA VAL A 195 -11.96 -2.80 -2.47
C VAL A 195 -13.34 -2.32 -2.01
N ALA A 196 -13.52 -1.01 -1.86
CA ALA A 196 -14.78 -0.44 -1.39
C ALA A 196 -15.91 -0.60 -2.42
N GLU A 197 -15.61 -0.40 -3.70
CA GLU A 197 -16.54 -0.55 -4.81
C GLU A 197 -16.19 -1.80 -5.63
N PRO A 198 -16.92 -2.92 -5.46
CA PRO A 198 -16.75 -4.08 -6.33
C PRO A 198 -17.18 -3.70 -7.76
N ALA A 199 -16.45 -4.18 -8.76
CA ALA A 199 -16.93 -4.08 -10.14
C ALA A 199 -18.22 -4.92 -10.29
N ALA A 200 -19.09 -4.55 -11.24
CA ALA A 200 -20.41 -5.17 -11.41
C ALA A 200 -20.38 -6.70 -11.60
N ASP A 201 -19.24 -7.22 -12.04
CA ASP A 201 -18.96 -8.63 -12.34
C ASP A 201 -17.99 -9.30 -11.35
N LEU A 202 -17.46 -8.55 -10.37
CA LEU A 202 -16.50 -9.07 -9.41
C LEU A 202 -17.15 -9.33 -8.06
N THR A 203 -16.88 -10.52 -7.53
CA THR A 203 -17.08 -10.82 -6.11
C THR A 203 -16.26 -9.85 -5.25
N ASP A 204 -16.64 -9.72 -3.98
CA ASP A 204 -15.91 -8.97 -2.96
C ASP A 204 -14.39 -9.23 -3.11
N THR A 205 -13.64 -8.17 -3.42
CA THR A 205 -12.24 -8.26 -3.82
C THR A 205 -11.35 -7.77 -2.68
N CYS A 206 -10.40 -8.59 -2.27
CA CYS A 206 -9.43 -8.32 -1.23
C CYS A 206 -8.01 -8.29 -1.81
N TRP A 207 -7.12 -7.62 -1.09
CA TRP A 207 -5.69 -7.77 -1.29
C TRP A 207 -5.24 -9.17 -0.87
N GLU A 208 -4.38 -9.80 -1.66
CA GLU A 208 -3.72 -11.07 -1.35
C GLU A 208 -2.23 -10.98 -1.67
N VAL A 209 -1.38 -11.46 -0.75
CA VAL A 209 0.04 -11.61 -1.00
C VAL A 209 0.31 -12.85 -1.83
N ARG A 210 0.91 -12.67 -3.01
CA ARG A 210 1.34 -13.77 -3.88
C ARG A 210 2.86 -13.82 -4.01
N ALA A 211 3.40 -15.02 -3.86
CA ALA A 211 4.76 -15.32 -4.28
C ALA A 211 4.82 -15.52 -5.80
N SER A 212 5.92 -15.10 -6.42
CA SER A 212 6.13 -15.25 -7.86
C SER A 212 7.52 -15.84 -8.13
N GLY A 213 7.74 -17.06 -7.64
CA GLY A 213 9.03 -17.76 -7.75
C GLY A 213 10.13 -17.03 -7.00
N SER A 214 11.20 -16.65 -7.69
CA SER A 214 12.32 -15.88 -7.14
C SER A 214 12.07 -14.37 -7.07
N GLN A 215 10.92 -13.89 -7.54
CA GLN A 215 10.57 -12.48 -7.44
C GLN A 215 10.10 -12.11 -6.02
N PRO A 216 10.23 -10.85 -5.60
CA PRO A 216 9.65 -10.36 -4.36
C PRO A 216 8.15 -10.66 -4.27
N LEU A 217 7.66 -10.77 -3.05
CA LEU A 217 6.23 -10.87 -2.79
C LEU A 217 5.51 -9.64 -3.34
N ARG A 218 4.33 -9.86 -3.90
CA ARG A 218 3.49 -8.79 -4.45
C ARG A 218 2.08 -8.90 -3.89
N VAL A 219 1.37 -7.79 -3.90
CA VAL A 219 -0.06 -7.77 -3.60
C VAL A 219 -0.85 -7.83 -4.91
N VAL A 220 -1.85 -8.70 -4.95
CA VAL A 220 -2.79 -8.82 -6.06
C VAL A 220 -4.23 -8.77 -5.55
N ALA A 221 -5.17 -8.59 -6.46
CA ALA A 221 -6.60 -8.75 -6.25
C ALA A 221 -6.95 -10.25 -6.18
N ALA A 222 -7.75 -10.62 -5.19
CA ALA A 222 -8.33 -11.95 -5.06
C ALA A 222 -9.73 -11.88 -4.46
N ALA A 223 -10.52 -12.94 -4.57
CA ALA A 223 -11.78 -13.05 -3.84
C ALA A 223 -11.52 -13.03 -2.32
N CYS A 224 -12.32 -12.29 -1.57
CA CYS A 224 -12.14 -12.18 -0.12
C CYS A 224 -12.31 -13.53 0.60
N ALA A 225 -11.32 -13.90 1.39
CA ALA A 225 -11.29 -15.10 2.22
C ALA A 225 -10.72 -14.74 3.62
N PRO A 226 -11.56 -14.56 4.65
CA PRO A 226 -11.12 -14.07 5.97
C PRO A 226 -10.12 -15.00 6.67
N ASP A 227 -10.24 -16.31 6.42
CA ASP A 227 -9.36 -17.32 6.98
C ASP A 227 -8.05 -17.48 6.19
N GLU A 228 -7.91 -16.83 5.02
CA GLU A 228 -6.70 -16.92 4.19
C GLU A 228 -5.58 -16.03 4.76
N PRO A 229 -4.49 -16.61 5.29
CA PRO A 229 -3.44 -15.81 5.91
C PRO A 229 -2.75 -14.84 4.95
N ALA A 230 -2.71 -15.15 3.65
CA ALA A 230 -2.17 -14.26 2.63
C ALA A 230 -3.01 -12.98 2.41
N GLN A 231 -4.25 -12.94 2.91
CA GLN A 231 -5.13 -11.77 2.85
C GLN A 231 -5.23 -10.99 4.15
N GLN A 232 -4.67 -11.52 5.25
CA GLN A 232 -4.68 -10.85 6.54
C GLN A 232 -3.51 -9.87 6.64
N PHE A 233 -3.78 -8.58 6.77
CA PHE A 233 -2.77 -7.53 6.92
C PHE A 233 -2.76 -6.94 8.32
N SER A 234 -1.59 -6.54 8.79
CA SER A 234 -1.44 -5.66 9.95
C SER A 234 -1.30 -4.24 9.44
N VAL A 235 -2.05 -3.31 10.03
CA VAL A 235 -1.99 -1.88 9.72
C VAL A 235 -1.73 -1.16 11.04
N VAL A 236 -0.48 -0.79 11.27
CA VAL A 236 -0.02 -0.27 12.58
C VAL A 236 0.47 1.15 12.38
N ARG A 237 0.04 2.05 13.27
CA ARG A 237 0.58 3.41 13.31
C ARG A 237 2.08 3.35 13.62
N ASP A 238 2.88 3.91 12.73
CA ASP A 238 4.33 3.94 12.81
C ASP A 238 4.83 5.34 12.42
N GLY A 239 4.71 6.27 13.37
CA GLY A 239 5.13 7.66 13.21
C GLY A 239 4.06 8.62 12.70
N GLN A 240 4.52 9.81 12.33
CA GLN A 240 3.70 10.90 11.81
C GLN A 240 4.50 11.71 10.77
N ARG A 241 3.80 12.35 9.84
CA ARG A 241 4.36 13.30 8.89
C ARG A 241 3.43 14.51 8.79
N ASN A 242 3.95 15.71 9.00
CA ASN A 242 3.17 16.96 9.00
C ASN A 242 1.97 16.93 9.98
N GLY A 243 2.13 16.25 11.12
CA GLY A 243 1.06 16.08 12.12
C GLY A 243 0.04 14.99 11.80
N GLU A 244 0.08 14.39 10.61
CA GLU A 244 -0.79 13.28 10.22
C GLU A 244 -0.16 11.93 10.59
N PRO A 245 -0.96 10.95 11.06
CA PRO A 245 -0.45 9.61 11.33
C PRO A 245 0.02 8.89 10.07
N THR A 246 1.14 8.19 10.20
CA THR A 246 1.64 7.28 9.17
C THR A 246 1.57 5.85 9.66
N TYR A 247 1.43 4.91 8.74
CA TYR A 247 1.17 3.51 9.01
C TYR A 247 2.16 2.61 8.29
N ALA A 248 2.60 1.57 8.99
CA ALA A 248 3.24 0.40 8.41
C ALA A 248 2.15 -0.60 8.03
N ILE A 249 2.23 -1.15 6.81
CA ILE A 249 1.33 -2.19 6.32
C ILE A 249 2.16 -3.44 6.12
N SER A 250 1.78 -4.56 6.74
CA SER A 250 2.50 -5.83 6.63
C SER A 250 1.58 -7.03 6.50
N ASN A 251 2.10 -8.11 5.91
CA ASN A 251 1.52 -9.44 5.99
C ASN A 251 2.56 -10.36 6.61
N ARG A 252 2.21 -10.98 7.75
CA ARG A 252 3.15 -11.74 8.59
C ARG A 252 4.40 -10.90 8.91
N PHE A 253 5.57 -11.30 8.42
CA PHE A 253 6.85 -10.64 8.69
C PHE A 253 7.32 -9.74 7.53
N ALA A 254 6.56 -9.65 6.44
CA ALA A 254 6.91 -8.86 5.27
C ALA A 254 6.13 -7.54 5.25
N TYR A 255 6.84 -6.44 5.05
CA TYR A 255 6.29 -5.08 5.03
C TYR A 255 6.15 -4.58 3.60
N LEU A 256 5.06 -3.87 3.32
CA LEU A 256 4.84 -3.22 2.03
C LEU A 256 5.87 -2.08 1.85
N GLN A 257 6.77 -2.24 0.89
CA GLN A 257 7.79 -1.28 0.50
C GLN A 257 7.55 -0.74 -0.91
N PHE A 258 8.02 0.48 -1.14
CA PHE A 258 8.17 1.04 -2.48
C PHE A 258 9.61 0.84 -2.97
N SER A 259 9.75 0.23 -4.14
CA SER A 259 11.02 0.06 -4.85
C SER A 259 10.98 0.87 -6.15
N PRO A 260 11.96 1.75 -6.43
CA PRO A 260 12.00 2.53 -7.67
C PRO A 260 12.03 1.67 -8.94
N THR A 261 12.58 0.46 -8.86
CA THR A 261 12.72 -0.45 -10.01
C THR A 261 11.63 -1.51 -10.10
N ARG A 262 10.97 -1.82 -8.97
CA ARG A 262 10.01 -2.94 -8.88
C ARG A 262 8.58 -2.53 -8.54
N GLY A 263 8.37 -1.25 -8.23
CA GLY A 263 7.12 -0.72 -7.71
C GLY A 263 6.86 -1.17 -6.27
N LEU A 264 5.59 -1.42 -5.94
CA LEU A 264 5.20 -1.93 -4.63
C LEU A 264 5.51 -3.42 -4.50
N ILE A 265 6.18 -3.78 -3.40
CA ILE A 265 6.56 -5.15 -3.06
C ILE A 265 6.36 -5.37 -1.57
N LEU A 266 6.22 -6.62 -1.14
CA LEU A 266 6.39 -7.00 0.27
C LEU A 266 7.80 -7.55 0.47
N GLU A 267 8.47 -7.05 1.50
CA GLU A 267 9.84 -7.42 1.84
C GLU A 267 9.97 -7.76 3.33
N GLU A 268 10.60 -8.89 3.63
CA GLU A 268 10.98 -9.24 4.99
C GLU A 268 12.20 -8.40 5.38
N LEU A 269 12.02 -7.53 6.37
CA LEU A 269 13.04 -6.54 6.69
C LEU A 269 14.20 -7.14 7.51
N GLY A 270 13.96 -8.15 8.34
CA GLY A 270 14.96 -8.60 9.32
C GLY A 270 15.42 -7.43 10.18
N ASP A 271 16.72 -7.12 10.12
CA ASP A 271 17.33 -5.96 10.80
C ASP A 271 17.30 -4.67 9.96
N ALA A 272 16.84 -4.72 8.72
CA ALA A 272 16.75 -3.55 7.86
C ALA A 272 15.66 -2.59 8.35
N PRO A 273 15.87 -1.27 8.23
CA PRO A 273 14.87 -0.29 8.64
C PRO A 273 13.66 -0.27 7.71
N LEU A 274 12.48 0.00 8.27
CA LEU A 274 11.29 0.32 7.49
C LEU A 274 11.46 1.66 6.77
N THR A 275 11.51 1.63 5.44
CA THR A 275 11.74 2.83 4.61
C THR A 275 10.46 3.42 4.04
N THR A 276 9.40 2.61 3.89
CA THR A 276 8.12 3.03 3.32
C THR A 276 7.04 3.07 4.39
N ARG A 277 6.31 4.18 4.45
CA ARG A 277 5.13 4.37 5.30
C ARG A 277 3.98 4.90 4.47
N PHE A 278 2.76 4.71 4.95
CA PHE A 278 1.53 5.09 4.25
C PHE A 278 0.68 6.02 5.09
N ARG A 279 -0.11 6.87 4.44
CA ARG A 279 -1.22 7.62 5.04
C ARG A 279 -2.52 6.98 4.58
N LEU A 280 -3.51 7.00 5.47
CA LEU A 280 -4.87 6.58 5.18
C LEU A 280 -5.70 7.86 5.05
N VAL A 281 -6.13 8.18 3.83
CA VAL A 281 -6.96 9.36 3.55
C VAL A 281 -8.42 8.93 3.63
N ASP A 282 -9.13 9.41 4.65
CA ASP A 282 -10.56 9.15 4.85
C ASP A 282 -11.39 9.77 3.70
N ASN A 283 -12.20 8.93 3.04
CA ASN A 283 -13.12 9.28 1.96
C ASN A 283 -14.59 8.99 2.35
N GLU A 284 -14.94 9.22 3.62
CA GLU A 284 -16.30 9.12 4.17
C GLU A 284 -16.77 7.68 4.51
N ASP A 285 -18.06 7.56 4.86
CA ASP A 285 -18.70 6.33 5.37
C ASP A 285 -18.65 5.17 4.36
N ALA A 286 -18.16 4.01 4.80
CA ALA A 286 -18.15 2.79 3.99
C ALA A 286 -19.56 2.26 3.64
N SER A 287 -20.58 2.61 4.43
CA SER A 287 -21.98 2.23 4.18
C SER A 287 -22.68 3.10 3.15
N ARG A 288 -22.09 4.24 2.77
CA ARG A 288 -22.67 5.16 1.79
C ARG A 288 -22.04 4.83 0.45
N GLY A 289 -22.62 3.88 -0.27
CA GLY A 289 -22.28 3.68 -1.69
C GLY A 289 -22.40 5.02 -2.45
N PRO A 290 -21.67 5.20 -3.55
CA PRO A 290 -21.67 6.45 -4.30
C PRO A 290 -23.10 6.83 -4.68
N ARG A 291 -23.45 8.10 -4.43
CA ARG A 291 -24.71 8.69 -4.92
C ARG A 291 -24.60 9.10 -6.37
#